data_AF-A0A932XC43-F1
#
_entry.id   AF-A0A932XC43-F1
#
_cell.length_a   1.000
_cell.length_b   1.000
_cell.length_c   1.000
_cell.angle_alpha   90.00
_cell.angle_beta   90.00
_cell.angle_gamma   90.00
#
_symmetry.space_group_name_H-M   'P 1'
#
loop_
_entity.id
_entity.type
_entity.pdbx_description
1 polymer ?
#
loop_
_entity_poly.entity_id
_entity_poly.type
_entity_poly.pdbx_seq_one_letter_code
_entity_poly.pdbx_strand_id
1 'polypeptide(L)'
;MIGTLLKVLAWIVLAGSILLALVAGLAGPIARQFLGDAGLQSDLLALGSAGGTIAGVFLMVIGVVAFLSFYAAGENIFLQLAIEENTRMAAALLLRAAEKSD
;
A
#
# COMPACT_ATOMS: atom_id res chain seq x y z
N MET A 1 -19.32 -1.63 -2.25
CA MET A 1 -18.82 -1.42 -0.87
C MET A 1 -17.52 -2.16 -0.59
N ILE A 2 -17.33 -3.39 -1.06
CA ILE A 2 -16.08 -4.13 -0.81
C ILE A 2 -14.85 -3.48 -1.48
N GLY A 3 -14.98 -2.99 -2.71
CA GLY A 3 -13.88 -2.27 -3.39
C GLY A 3 -13.44 -1.00 -2.67
N THR A 4 -14.39 -0.24 -2.08
CA THR A 4 -14.05 0.94 -1.25
C THR A 4 -13.34 0.53 0.03
N LEU A 5 -13.77 -0.56 0.69
CA LEU A 5 -13.11 -1.05 1.90
C LEU A 5 -11.65 -1.47 1.63
N LEU A 6 -11.39 -2.15 0.52
CA LEU A 6 -10.02 -2.53 0.13
C LEU A 6 -9.12 -1.30 -0.09
N LYS A 7 -9.65 -0.24 -0.71
CA LYS A 7 -8.90 1.02 -0.89
C LYS A 7 -8.61 1.70 0.45
N VAL A 8 -9.56 1.72 1.38
CA VAL A 8 -9.33 2.27 2.73
C VAL A 8 -8.26 1.45 3.48
N LEU A 9 -8.34 0.12 3.42
CA LEU A 9 -7.31 -0.75 3.98
C LEU A 9 -5.94 -0.53 3.34
N ALA A 10 -5.88 -0.33 2.03
CA ALA A 10 -4.63 0.00 1.34
C ALA A 10 -3.98 1.26 1.96
N TRP A 11 -4.74 2.34 2.14
CA TRP A 11 -4.24 3.57 2.76
C TRP A 11 -3.77 3.37 4.20
N ILE A 12 -4.50 2.57 4.99
CA ILE A 12 -4.10 2.22 6.37
C ILE A 12 -2.76 1.46 6.35
N VAL A 13 -2.62 0.48 5.45
CA VAL A 13 -1.37 -0.30 5.30
C VAL A 13 -0.22 0.61 4.88
N LEU A 14 -0.43 1.53 3.94
CA LEU A 14 0.60 2.47 3.50
C LEU A 14 1.05 3.37 4.66
N ALA A 15 0.10 4.01 5.34
CA ALA A 15 0.40 4.87 6.49
C ALA A 15 1.14 4.10 7.60
N GLY A 16 0.67 2.89 7.93
CA GLY A 16 1.33 2.01 8.90
C GLY A 16 2.75 1.63 8.47
N SER A 17 2.96 1.31 7.20
CA SER A 17 4.29 0.96 6.68
C SER A 17 5.27 2.13 6.73
N ILE A 18 4.80 3.36 6.46
CA ILE A 18 5.63 4.57 6.58
C ILE A 18 6.05 4.76 8.04
N LEU A 19 5.12 4.65 8.99
CA LEU A 19 5.43 4.79 10.41
C LEU A 19 6.42 3.72 10.88
N LEU A 20 6.20 2.45 10.49
CA LEU A 20 7.12 1.35 10.82
C LEU A 20 8.50 1.54 10.18
N ALA A 21 8.56 1.98 8.93
CA ALA A 21 9.80 2.25 8.22
C ALA A 21 10.59 3.38 8.88
N LEU A 22 9.91 4.44 9.33
CA LEU A 22 10.54 5.54 10.07
C LEU A 22 11.06 5.07 11.43
N VAL A 23 10.25 4.34 12.20
CA VAL A 23 10.67 3.81 13.50
C VAL A 23 11.89 2.90 13.34
N ALA A 24 11.83 1.91 12.43
CA ALA A 24 12.94 0.99 12.20
C ALA A 24 14.18 1.70 11.61
N GLY A 25 13.96 2.58 10.64
CA GLY A 25 15.00 3.30 9.91
C GLY A 25 15.76 4.32 10.75
N LEU A 26 15.07 4.97 11.68
CA LEU A 26 15.63 6.05 12.50
C LEU A 26 16.06 5.59 13.89
N ALA A 27 15.58 4.44 14.39
CA ALA A 27 15.95 3.94 15.72
C ALA A 27 17.47 3.88 15.94
N GLY A 28 18.21 3.35 14.97
CA GLY A 28 19.66 3.22 15.06
C GLY A 28 20.41 4.57 15.01
N PRO A 29 20.17 5.45 14.02
CA PRO A 29 20.74 6.80 14.01
C PRO A 29 20.42 7.62 15.27
N ILE A 30 19.17 7.57 15.74
CA ILE A 30 18.75 8.24 16.98
C ILE A 30 19.52 7.67 18.18
N ALA A 31 19.56 6.34 18.34
CA ALA A 31 20.31 5.70 19.41
C ALA A 31 21.79 6.08 19.39
N ARG A 32 22.42 6.13 18.21
CA ARG A 32 23.83 6.57 18.06
C ARG A 32 24.03 8.02 18.50
N GLN A 33 23.10 8.91 18.16
CA GLN A 33 23.18 10.33 18.56
C GLN A 33 23.10 10.50 20.08
N PHE A 34 22.28 9.73 20.77
CA PHE A 34 22.11 9.84 22.24
C PHE A 34 23.12 9.02 23.05
N LEU A 35 23.58 7.87 22.53
CA LEU A 35 24.45 6.93 23.25
C LEU A 35 25.91 6.99 22.80
N GLY A 36 26.21 7.62 21.66
CA GLY A 36 27.58 7.79 21.17
C GLY A 36 28.45 8.63 22.10
N ASP A 37 27.85 9.64 22.75
CA ASP A 37 28.53 10.49 23.74
C ASP A 37 28.77 9.78 25.09
N ALA A 38 28.12 8.63 25.33
CA ALA A 38 28.28 7.84 26.55
C ALA A 38 29.47 6.86 26.52
N GLY A 39 30.29 6.88 25.45
CA GLY A 39 31.47 6.01 25.32
C GLY A 39 31.15 4.54 25.04
N LEU A 40 29.92 4.22 24.66
CA LEU A 40 29.51 2.89 24.22
C LEU A 40 30.19 2.53 22.89
N GLN A 41 30.49 1.24 22.72
CA GLN A 41 31.25 0.67 21.61
C GLN A 41 30.71 1.14 20.24
N SER A 42 31.44 2.06 19.62
CA SER A 42 31.02 2.80 18.42
C SER A 42 30.74 1.90 17.21
N ASP A 43 31.49 0.80 17.07
CA ASP A 43 31.32 -0.17 15.97
C ASP A 43 29.98 -0.92 16.05
N LEU A 44 29.53 -1.28 17.26
CA LEU A 44 28.28 -2.01 17.47
C LEU A 44 27.06 -1.10 17.22
N LEU A 45 27.16 0.16 17.66
CA LEU A 45 26.19 1.22 17.34
C LEU A 45 26.18 1.55 15.84
N ALA A 46 27.33 1.44 15.18
CA ALA A 46 27.42 1.72 13.76
C ALA A 46 26.77 0.65 12.87
N LEU A 47 26.97 -0.62 13.22
CA LEU A 47 26.33 -1.74 12.56
C LEU A 47 24.81 -1.73 12.78
N GLY A 48 24.36 -1.39 14.00
CA GLY A 48 22.94 -1.27 14.34
C GLY A 48 22.23 -0.16 13.55
N SER A 49 22.89 0.97 13.29
CA SER A 49 22.27 2.04 12.49
C SER A 49 22.12 1.67 11.02
N ALA A 50 23.13 1.04 10.41
CA ALA A 50 23.04 0.60 9.03
C ALA A 50 21.96 -0.47 8.87
N GLY A 51 21.89 -1.43 9.80
CA GLY A 51 20.83 -2.45 9.83
C GLY A 51 19.43 -1.84 9.96
N GLY A 52 19.26 -0.85 10.84
CA GLY A 52 17.99 -0.13 11.01
C GLY A 52 17.54 0.56 9.72
N THR A 53 18.43 1.33 9.08
CA THR A 53 18.10 2.01 7.81
C THR A 53 17.74 1.02 6.70
N ILE A 54 18.48 -0.08 6.55
CA ILE A 54 18.18 -1.13 5.57
C ILE A 54 16.79 -1.73 5.86
N ALA A 55 16.51 -2.09 7.11
CA ALA A 55 15.21 -2.63 7.52
C ALA A 55 14.07 -1.65 7.23
N GLY A 56 14.27 -0.35 7.52
CA GLY A 56 13.29 0.70 7.21
C GLY A 56 12.99 0.80 5.72
N VAL A 57 14.02 0.76 4.86
CA VAL A 57 13.84 0.77 3.41
C VAL A 57 13.08 -0.48 2.94
N PHE A 58 13.44 -1.67 3.42
CA PHE A 58 12.72 -2.90 3.08
C PHE A 58 11.25 -2.86 3.51
N LEU A 59 10.96 -2.38 4.72
CA LEU A 59 9.59 -2.21 5.20
C LEU A 59 8.80 -1.24 4.33
N MET A 60 9.42 -0.15 3.88
CA MET A 60 8.78 0.81 2.97
C MET A 60 8.47 0.15 1.62
N VAL A 61 9.40 -0.61 1.04
CA VAL A 61 9.18 -1.30 -0.24
C VAL A 61 8.04 -2.32 -0.12
N ILE A 62 8.07 -3.16 0.92
CA ILE A 62 7.00 -4.14 1.19
C ILE A 62 5.66 -3.43 1.36
N GLY A 63 5.64 -2.32 2.11
CA GLY A 63 4.45 -1.50 2.33
C GLY A 63 3.86 -0.94 1.05
N VAL A 64 4.69 -0.41 0.15
CA VAL A 64 4.26 0.11 -1.16
C VAL A 64 3.71 -1.02 -2.03
N VAL A 65 4.37 -2.17 -2.09
CA VAL A 65 3.87 -3.32 -2.86
C VAL A 65 2.53 -3.80 -2.31
N ALA A 66 2.39 -3.90 -0.99
CA ALA A 66 1.13 -4.26 -0.34
C ALA A 66 0.03 -3.23 -0.65
N PHE A 67 0.32 -1.93 -0.51
CA PHE A 67 -0.61 -0.85 -0.88
C PHE A 67 -1.10 -0.99 -2.32
N LEU A 68 -0.19 -1.14 -3.28
CA LEU A 68 -0.54 -1.28 -4.69
C LEU A 68 -1.41 -2.50 -4.93
N SER A 69 -1.10 -3.61 -4.26
CA SER A 69 -1.85 -4.87 -4.38
C SER A 69 -3.30 -4.72 -3.87
N PHE A 70 -3.48 -4.15 -2.68
CA PHE A 70 -4.81 -3.90 -2.11
C PHE A 70 -5.59 -2.86 -2.91
N TYR A 71 -4.94 -1.78 -3.31
CA TYR A 71 -5.57 -0.71 -4.09
C TYR A 71 -6.04 -1.22 -5.46
N ALA A 72 -5.16 -1.91 -6.18
CA ALA A 72 -5.47 -2.49 -7.49
C ALA A 72 -6.57 -3.56 -7.40
N ALA A 73 -6.55 -4.41 -6.36
CA ALA A 73 -7.64 -5.35 -6.10
C ALA A 73 -8.98 -4.64 -5.90
N GLY A 74 -8.98 -3.53 -5.15
CA GLY A 74 -10.17 -2.68 -4.98
C GLY A 74 -10.67 -2.07 -6.29
N GLU A 75 -9.77 -1.56 -7.14
CA GLU A 75 -10.13 -1.03 -8.47
C GLU A 75 -10.68 -2.12 -9.41
N ASN A 76 -10.11 -3.31 -9.38
CA ASN A 76 -10.53 -4.41 -10.24
C ASN A 76 -12.02 -4.77 -10.02
N ILE A 77 -12.47 -4.76 -8.76
CA ILE A 77 -13.89 -4.99 -8.43
C ILE A 77 -14.81 -3.94 -9.07
N PHE A 78 -14.42 -2.66 -9.01
CA PHE A 78 -15.21 -1.61 -9.66
C PHE A 78 -15.21 -1.73 -11.18
N LEU A 79 -14.07 -2.10 -11.77
CA LEU A 79 -13.94 -2.35 -13.20
C LEU A 79 -14.86 -3.48 -13.66
N GLN A 80 -14.87 -4.62 -12.96
CA GLN A 80 -15.75 -5.73 -13.29
C GLN A 80 -17.23 -5.33 -13.22
N LEU A 81 -17.63 -4.63 -12.16
CA LEU A 81 -19.01 -4.17 -12.01
C LEU A 81 -19.42 -3.21 -13.14
N ALA A 82 -18.54 -2.28 -13.51
CA ALA A 82 -18.79 -1.36 -14.62
C ALA A 82 -18.93 -2.10 -15.96
N ILE A 83 -18.15 -3.16 -16.18
CA ILE A 83 -18.27 -4.02 -17.37
C ILE A 83 -19.63 -4.74 -17.37
N GLU A 84 -20.06 -5.29 -16.24
CA GLU A 84 -21.35 -5.97 -16.12
C GLU A 84 -22.53 -5.00 -16.39
N GLU A 85 -22.49 -3.80 -15.81
CA GLU A 85 -23.51 -2.78 -16.02
C GLU A 85 -23.58 -2.32 -17.48
N ASN A 86 -22.43 -2.05 -18.10
CA ASN A 86 -22.36 -1.68 -19.51
C ASN A 86 -22.90 -2.80 -20.42
N THR A 87 -22.58 -4.05 -20.12
CA THR A 87 -23.07 -5.20 -20.90
C THR A 87 -24.60 -5.34 -20.78
N ARG A 88 -25.15 -5.12 -19.58
CA ARG A 88 -26.59 -5.12 -19.35
C ARG A 88 -27.31 -4.00 -20.10
N MET A 89 -26.73 -2.80 -20.10
CA MET A 89 -27.28 -1.67 -20.86
C MET A 89 -27.21 -1.91 -22.37
N ALA A 90 -26.11 -2.46 -22.87
CA ALA A 90 -25.96 -2.81 -24.28
C ALA A 90 -27.02 -3.82 -24.73
N ALA A 91 -27.24 -4.89 -23.94
CA ALA A 91 -28.29 -5.87 -24.22
C ALA A 91 -29.70 -5.25 -24.22
N ALA A 92 -30.00 -4.37 -23.26
CA ALA A 92 -31.29 -3.68 -23.21
C ALA A 92 -31.50 -2.75 -24.41
N LEU A 93 -30.46 -2.08 -24.89
CA LEU A 93 -30.52 -1.24 -26.09
C LEU A 93 -30.74 -2.05 -27.36
N LEU A 94 -30.05 -3.20 -27.49
CA LEU A 94 -30.22 -4.09 -28.65
C LEU A 94 -31.63 -4.67 -28.73
N LEU A 95 -32.20 -5.09 -27.59
CA LEU A 95 -33.59 -5.58 -27.54
C LEU A 95 -34.59 -4.49 -27.95
N ARG A 96 -34.44 -3.27 -27.42
CA ARG A 96 -35.29 -2.13 -27.82
C ARG A 96 -35.15 -1.75 -29.29
N ALA A 97 -33.97 -1.92 -29.88
CA ALA A 97 -33.77 -1.68 -31.31
C ALA A 97 -34.46 -2.75 -32.16
N ALA A 98 -34.42 -4.01 -31.74
CA ALA A 98 -35.14 -5.09 -32.39
C ALA A 98 -36.67 -4.87 -32.33
N GLU A 99 -37.22 -4.54 -31.16
CA GLU A 99 -38.65 -4.25 -30.99
C GLU A 99 -39.17 -3.08 -31.85
N LYS A 100 -38.32 -2.10 -32.19
CA LYS A 100 -38.70 -0.98 -33.06
C LYS A 100 -38.59 -1.28 -34.56
N SER A 101 -37.96 -2.40 -34.92
CA SER A 101 -37.71 -2.77 -36.31
C SER A 101 -38.80 -3.70 -36.86
N ASP A 102 -39.64 -4.27 -35.99
CA ASP A 102 -40.88 -5.00 -36.29
C ASP A 102 -42.10 -4.06 -36.26
#